data_AF-Q4R8I4-F1
#
_entry.id   AF-Q4R8I4-F1
#
_cell.length_a   1.000
_cell.length_b   1.000
_cell.length_c   1.000
_cell.angle_alpha   90.00
_cell.angle_beta   90.00
_cell.angle_gamma   90.00
#
_symmetry.space_group_name_H-M   'P 1'
#
loop_
_entity.id
_entity.type
_entity.pdbx_description
1 polymer ?
#
loop_
_entity_poly.entity_id
_entity_poly.type
_entity_poly.pdbx_seq_one_letter_code
_entity_poly.pdbx_strand_id
1 'polypeptide(L)'
;MPRFVNWETPQGCGLGFQNSEQSRRILRRRKIEVSLQPEVPPSKQLLSTIMEDSEKHIEVEVRKFLALKQTPDFHTVIGDTVTGLLERCKAEPSFYPRNCLVQLIQTHVLSYSLCPDLMEIALIKKDVQLLQLCLQQFPDIPESVTCACLKIFLSIGDDSLQETDVSMESVFDYSNSVHDEKMEEQTEILQNGFSPEEDKCSNCDQELNKKPQDETKESTSCPVVPKRAALLNAILHSAYSETFLLPHLKDIPAQHITLFLKYLYFLYLKCSENATMTLPGIHPPTLNQIMDWICLLLDANFTVVVMMPEAKRLLINLYKLVKSQISVYSELNKIEVSFRELQKLNQEKNNRGLYSIEVLELF
;
A
#
# COMPACT_ATOMS: atom_id res chain seq x y z
N MET A 1 -0.73 -27.52 -23.51
CA MET A 1 -1.51 -28.75 -23.27
C MET A 1 -1.80 -28.85 -21.77
N PRO A 2 -3.04 -28.60 -21.33
CA PRO A 2 -3.41 -28.64 -19.92
C PRO A 2 -3.96 -30.03 -19.53
N ARG A 3 -3.56 -30.56 -18.37
CA ARG A 3 -4.15 -31.78 -17.80
C ARG A 3 -5.24 -31.37 -16.80
N PHE A 4 -6.48 -31.61 -17.21
CA PHE A 4 -7.66 -31.68 -16.35
C PHE A 4 -7.52 -32.81 -15.33
N VAL A 5 -7.95 -32.58 -14.08
CA VAL A 5 -8.17 -33.64 -13.08
C VAL A 5 -9.65 -33.63 -12.76
N ASN A 6 -10.28 -34.78 -13.01
CA ASN A 6 -11.71 -35.03 -12.91
C ASN A 6 -12.05 -35.48 -11.49
N TRP A 7 -13.13 -34.95 -10.92
CA TRP A 7 -13.69 -35.37 -9.65
C TRP A 7 -14.72 -36.48 -9.90
N GLU A 8 -14.37 -37.73 -9.58
CA GLU A 8 -15.36 -38.80 -9.45
C GLU A 8 -15.10 -39.61 -8.17
N THR A 9 -16.19 -39.79 -7.43
CA THR A 9 -16.38 -40.61 -6.22
C THR A 9 -16.04 -42.08 -6.44
N PRO A 10 -15.90 -42.85 -5.34
CA PRO A 10 -16.84 -43.97 -5.25
C PRO A 10 -17.43 -44.18 -3.85
N GLN A 11 -18.69 -44.60 -3.91
CA GLN A 11 -19.62 -44.95 -2.86
C GLN A 11 -19.52 -46.46 -2.57
N GLY A 12 -19.49 -46.85 -1.29
CA GLY A 12 -20.25 -48.00 -0.78
C GLY A 12 -19.67 -49.43 -0.86
N CYS A 13 -19.48 -49.99 0.34
CA CYS A 13 -19.80 -51.36 0.81
C CYS A 13 -19.18 -52.61 0.15
N GLY A 14 -18.65 -53.51 1.01
CA GLY A 14 -18.47 -54.93 0.69
C GLY A 14 -17.63 -55.71 1.70
N LEU A 15 -18.31 -56.46 2.59
CA LEU A 15 -17.78 -57.39 3.59
C LEU A 15 -16.88 -58.50 3.01
N GLY A 16 -15.93 -58.99 3.82
CA GLY A 16 -15.21 -60.25 3.56
C GLY A 16 -14.23 -60.63 4.65
N PHE A 17 -14.71 -61.36 5.67
CA PHE A 17 -13.90 -62.05 6.67
C PHE A 17 -12.99 -63.11 6.02
N GLN A 18 -11.76 -63.29 6.54
CA GLN A 18 -11.24 -64.63 6.85
C GLN A 18 -10.04 -64.60 7.80
N ASN A 19 -10.14 -65.49 8.79
CA ASN A 19 -9.22 -65.74 9.87
C ASN A 19 -7.94 -66.45 9.40
N SER A 20 -6.83 -66.20 10.08
CA SER A 20 -5.86 -67.27 10.36
C SER A 20 -5.17 -67.00 11.70
N GLU A 21 -5.44 -67.87 12.66
CA GLU A 21 -4.76 -67.96 13.94
C GLU A 21 -3.28 -68.34 13.74
N GLN A 22 -2.38 -67.72 14.51
CA GLN A 22 -1.28 -68.47 15.10
C GLN A 22 -0.85 -67.87 16.43
N SER A 23 -1.16 -68.63 17.47
CA SER A 23 -0.85 -68.41 18.88
C SER A 23 0.63 -68.69 19.17
N ARG A 24 1.35 -67.73 19.78
CA ARG A 24 2.51 -68.00 20.64
C ARG A 24 2.47 -67.11 21.88
N ARG A 25 2.78 -67.76 23.01
CA ARG A 25 2.46 -67.39 24.39
C ARG A 25 3.32 -66.24 24.95
N ILE A 26 2.62 -65.29 25.58
CA ILE A 26 2.82 -64.71 26.93
C ILE A 26 4.24 -64.25 27.33
N LEU A 27 4.40 -62.92 27.44
CA LEU A 27 5.13 -62.29 28.55
C LEU A 27 4.31 -61.09 29.05
N ARG A 28 3.80 -61.22 30.28
CA ARG A 28 2.99 -60.23 30.99
C ARG A 28 3.81 -58.97 31.26
N ARG A 29 3.53 -57.88 30.55
CA ARG A 29 3.85 -56.53 31.00
C ARG A 29 2.54 -55.87 31.41
N ARG A 30 2.39 -55.53 32.69
CA ARG A 30 1.27 -54.72 33.20
C ARG A 30 1.23 -53.42 32.38
N LYS A 31 0.30 -53.34 31.43
CA LYS A 31 -0.09 -52.09 30.80
C LYS A 31 -1.14 -51.49 31.73
N ILE A 32 -0.75 -50.47 32.48
CA ILE A 32 -1.71 -49.58 33.11
C ILE A 32 -2.36 -48.85 31.94
N GLU A 33 -3.58 -49.27 31.60
CA GLU A 33 -4.52 -48.46 30.84
C GLU A 33 -4.82 -47.21 31.68
N VAL A 34 -4.01 -46.18 31.48
CA VAL A 34 -4.49 -44.82 31.67
C VAL A 34 -5.34 -44.56 30.43
N SER A 35 -6.63 -44.33 30.64
CA SER A 35 -7.58 -43.90 29.63
C SER A 35 -7.04 -42.63 28.94
N LEU A 36 -6.39 -42.80 27.79
CA LEU A 36 -6.17 -41.70 26.86
C LEU A 36 -7.53 -41.38 26.26
N GLN A 37 -8.21 -40.41 26.88
CA GLN A 37 -9.23 -39.62 26.19
C GLN A 37 -8.64 -39.19 24.85
N PRO A 38 -9.37 -39.27 23.73
CA PRO A 38 -8.87 -38.72 22.47
C PRO A 38 -8.59 -37.23 22.71
N GLU A 39 -7.32 -36.82 22.66
CA GLU A 39 -6.94 -35.41 22.78
C GLU A 39 -7.74 -34.64 21.73
N VAL A 40 -8.69 -33.83 22.20
CA VAL A 40 -9.47 -32.96 21.34
C VAL A 40 -8.47 -32.06 20.60
N PRO A 41 -8.60 -31.90 19.26
CA PRO A 41 -7.68 -31.07 18.50
C PRO A 41 -7.50 -29.70 19.18
N PRO A 42 -6.27 -29.18 19.29
CA PRO A 42 -6.00 -27.89 19.93
C PRO A 42 -6.86 -26.74 19.40
N SER A 43 -7.24 -26.80 18.12
CA SER A 43 -8.16 -25.87 17.47
C SER A 43 -9.58 -25.88 18.05
N LYS A 44 -10.13 -27.07 18.35
CA LYS A 44 -11.47 -27.20 18.94
C LYS A 44 -11.48 -26.77 20.40
N GLN A 45 -10.39 -27.00 21.13
CA GLN A 45 -10.22 -26.50 22.49
C GLN A 45 -10.14 -24.97 22.51
N LEU A 46 -9.36 -24.37 21.61
CA LEU A 46 -9.25 -22.90 21.47
C LEU A 46 -10.60 -22.24 21.17
N LEU A 47 -11.41 -22.82 20.27
CA LEU A 47 -12.74 -22.30 19.96
C LEU A 47 -13.70 -22.36 21.16
N SER A 48 -13.65 -23.42 21.98
CA SER A 48 -14.45 -23.49 23.21
C SER A 48 -14.00 -22.45 24.25
N THR A 49 -12.69 -22.28 24.42
CA THR A 49 -12.10 -21.26 25.31
C THR A 49 -12.52 -19.85 24.90
N ILE A 50 -12.61 -19.56 23.60
CA ILE A 50 -13.04 -18.26 23.09
C ILE A 50 -14.46 -17.89 23.53
N MET A 51 -15.36 -18.86 23.71
CA MET A 51 -16.75 -18.57 24.08
C MET A 51 -16.95 -18.20 25.54
N GLU A 52 -16.13 -18.72 26.46
CA GLU A 52 -16.40 -18.63 27.91
C GLU A 52 -15.31 -17.89 28.70
N ASP A 53 -14.06 -17.86 28.22
CA ASP A 53 -12.93 -17.39 29.03
C ASP A 53 -12.68 -15.87 28.98
N SER A 54 -11.79 -15.40 29.86
CA SER A 54 -11.35 -14.00 29.88
C SER A 54 -10.37 -13.67 28.74
N GLU A 55 -10.33 -12.40 28.32
CA GLU A 55 -9.43 -11.91 27.26
C GLU A 55 -7.96 -12.31 27.46
N LYS A 56 -7.45 -12.19 28.69
CA LYS A 56 -6.05 -12.54 29.01
C LYS A 56 -5.76 -14.03 28.86
N HIS A 57 -6.74 -14.88 29.17
CA HIS A 57 -6.60 -16.32 29.03
C HIS A 57 -6.61 -16.72 27.55
N ILE A 58 -7.52 -16.12 26.78
CA ILE A 58 -7.61 -16.29 25.33
C ILE A 58 -6.29 -15.88 24.65
N GLU A 59 -5.71 -14.74 25.04
CA GLU A 59 -4.43 -14.28 24.47
C GLU A 59 -3.29 -15.28 24.69
N VAL A 60 -3.20 -15.86 25.89
CA VAL A 60 -2.20 -16.88 26.20
C VAL A 60 -2.41 -18.13 25.36
N GLU A 61 -3.66 -18.57 25.18
CA GLU A 61 -3.98 -19.77 24.43
C GLU A 61 -3.76 -19.59 22.92
N VAL A 62 -4.12 -18.43 22.37
CA VAL A 62 -3.78 -18.05 20.99
C VAL A 62 -2.27 -18.06 20.79
N ARG A 63 -1.48 -17.49 21.72
CA ARG A 63 -0.02 -17.50 21.61
C ARG A 63 0.57 -18.92 21.64
N LYS A 64 0.04 -19.82 22.48
CA LYS A 64 0.45 -21.23 22.47
C LYS A 64 0.08 -21.91 21.17
N PHE A 65 -1.11 -21.64 20.64
CA PHE A 65 -1.57 -22.17 19.37
C PHE A 65 -0.67 -21.75 18.21
N LEU A 66 -0.31 -20.46 18.14
CA LEU A 66 0.59 -19.93 17.12
C LEU A 66 2.03 -20.48 17.23
N ALA A 67 2.45 -20.92 18.42
CA ALA A 67 3.76 -21.54 18.62
C ALA A 67 3.81 -23.02 18.20
N LEU A 68 2.66 -23.67 18.00
CA LEU A 68 2.60 -25.04 17.48
C LEU A 68 3.00 -25.08 16.00
N LYS A 69 3.51 -26.23 15.55
CA LYS A 69 3.94 -26.41 14.16
C LYS A 69 2.76 -26.25 13.21
N GLN A 70 2.91 -25.38 12.20
CA GLN A 70 1.88 -25.12 11.19
C GLN A 70 1.41 -26.42 10.53
N THR A 71 0.11 -26.67 10.61
CA THR A 71 -0.59 -27.77 9.94
C THR A 71 -1.09 -27.32 8.57
N PRO A 72 -1.38 -28.22 7.62
CA PRO A 72 -1.93 -27.82 6.31
C PRO A 72 -3.27 -27.05 6.43
N ASP A 73 -4.05 -27.32 7.48
CA ASP A 73 -5.34 -26.64 7.75
C ASP A 73 -5.19 -25.36 8.59
N PHE A 74 -3.97 -24.83 8.74
CA PHE A 74 -3.69 -23.68 9.61
C PHE A 74 -4.46 -22.42 9.19
N HIS A 75 -4.65 -22.21 7.87
CA HIS A 75 -5.41 -21.07 7.35
C HIS A 75 -6.88 -21.09 7.78
N THR A 76 -7.54 -22.25 7.66
CA THR A 76 -8.96 -22.39 8.02
C THR A 76 -9.13 -22.29 9.53
N VAL A 77 -8.23 -22.89 10.31
CA VAL A 77 -8.31 -22.83 11.78
C VAL A 77 -8.12 -21.40 12.29
N ILE A 78 -7.18 -20.63 11.75
CA ILE A 78 -7.01 -19.22 12.12
C ILE A 78 -8.24 -18.41 11.72
N GLY A 79 -8.78 -18.64 10.51
CA GLY A 79 -10.03 -18.03 10.07
C GLY A 79 -11.19 -18.30 11.03
N ASP A 80 -11.41 -19.56 11.40
CA ASP A 80 -12.44 -19.97 12.36
C ASP A 80 -12.23 -19.34 13.74
N THR A 81 -10.97 -19.25 14.18
CA THR A 81 -10.60 -18.61 15.46
C THR A 81 -10.94 -17.12 15.45
N VAL A 82 -10.61 -16.40 14.38
CA VAL A 82 -10.97 -14.99 14.20
C VAL A 82 -12.48 -14.83 14.17
N THR A 83 -13.19 -15.63 13.37
CA THR A 83 -14.66 -15.59 13.30
C THR A 83 -15.28 -15.84 14.67
N GLY A 84 -14.80 -16.82 15.44
CA GLY A 84 -15.26 -17.07 16.80
C GLY A 84 -15.03 -15.88 17.75
N LEU A 85 -13.87 -15.22 17.67
CA LEU A 85 -13.59 -14.00 18.44
C LEU A 85 -14.52 -12.85 18.05
N LEU A 86 -14.78 -12.68 16.75
CA LEU A 86 -15.62 -11.60 16.22
C LEU A 86 -17.10 -11.81 16.55
N GLU A 87 -17.60 -13.05 16.47
CA GLU A 87 -18.97 -13.38 16.90
C GLU A 87 -19.17 -13.06 18.39
N ARG A 88 -18.17 -13.34 19.23
CA ARG A 88 -18.21 -12.90 20.63
C ARG A 88 -18.14 -11.38 20.77
N CYS A 89 -17.33 -10.67 19.97
CA CYS A 89 -17.31 -9.20 19.97
C CYS A 89 -18.67 -8.59 19.59
N LYS A 90 -19.41 -9.23 18.67
CA LYS A 90 -20.77 -8.81 18.28
C LYS A 90 -21.77 -9.06 19.41
N ALA A 91 -21.65 -10.20 20.12
CA ALA A 91 -22.52 -10.54 21.24
C ALA A 91 -22.24 -9.71 22.51
N GLU A 92 -20.96 -9.40 22.77
CA GLU A 92 -20.49 -8.69 23.96
C GLU A 92 -19.73 -7.41 23.57
N PRO A 93 -20.40 -6.24 23.48
CA PRO A 93 -19.78 -5.01 22.99
C PRO A 93 -18.60 -4.49 23.81
N SER A 94 -18.48 -4.89 25.08
CA SER A 94 -17.37 -4.58 25.99
C SER A 94 -16.14 -5.45 25.77
N PHE A 95 -16.28 -6.60 25.10
CA PHE A 95 -15.21 -7.51 24.80
C PHE A 95 -14.59 -7.14 23.44
N TYR A 96 -13.30 -6.78 23.44
CA TYR A 96 -12.57 -6.46 22.21
C TYR A 96 -11.10 -6.92 22.34
N PRO A 97 -10.77 -8.14 21.88
CA PRO A 97 -9.47 -8.77 22.12
C PRO A 97 -8.41 -8.26 21.14
N ARG A 98 -8.10 -6.97 21.21
CA ARG A 98 -7.24 -6.24 20.26
C ARG A 98 -5.89 -6.91 20.04
N ASN A 99 -5.21 -7.28 21.12
CA ASN A 99 -3.88 -7.90 21.05
C ASN A 99 -3.92 -9.27 20.37
N CYS A 100 -4.99 -10.04 20.59
CA CYS A 100 -5.19 -11.34 19.93
C CYS A 100 -5.38 -11.14 18.42
N LEU A 101 -6.22 -10.18 18.03
CA LEU A 101 -6.48 -9.87 16.62
C LEU A 101 -5.20 -9.41 15.91
N VAL A 102 -4.40 -8.54 16.53
CA VAL A 102 -3.10 -8.11 15.98
C VAL A 102 -2.17 -9.30 15.78
N GLN A 103 -2.02 -10.18 16.78
CA GLN A 103 -1.17 -11.38 16.67
C GLN A 103 -1.64 -12.34 15.56
N LEU A 104 -2.95 -12.52 15.41
CA LEU A 104 -3.53 -13.38 14.38
C LEU A 104 -3.31 -12.80 12.98
N ILE A 105 -3.46 -11.48 12.80
CA ILE A 105 -3.17 -10.82 11.53
C ILE A 105 -1.70 -11.00 11.17
N GLN A 106 -0.77 -10.72 12.09
CA GLN A 106 0.68 -10.85 11.91
C GLN A 106 1.18 -12.24 11.47
N THR A 107 0.33 -13.27 11.49
CA THR A 107 0.66 -14.56 10.87
C THR A 107 0.77 -14.49 9.34
N HIS A 108 0.25 -13.43 8.69
CA HIS A 108 0.17 -13.26 7.23
C HIS A 108 -0.62 -14.35 6.48
N VAL A 109 -1.48 -15.07 7.20
CA VAL A 109 -2.26 -16.22 6.70
C VAL A 109 -3.71 -15.81 6.36
N LEU A 110 -4.16 -14.68 6.90
CA LEU A 110 -5.53 -14.17 6.79
C LEU A 110 -5.75 -13.32 5.53
N SER A 111 -7.02 -13.23 5.13
CA SER A 111 -7.50 -12.43 3.99
C SER A 111 -8.90 -11.90 4.32
N TYR A 112 -9.34 -10.88 3.59
CA TYR A 112 -10.66 -10.27 3.81
C TYR A 112 -11.79 -11.28 3.59
N SER A 113 -11.68 -12.12 2.55
CA SER A 113 -12.67 -13.16 2.26
C SER A 113 -12.85 -14.21 3.36
N LEU A 114 -11.81 -14.46 4.17
CA LEU A 114 -11.88 -15.40 5.30
C LEU A 114 -12.52 -14.78 6.55
N CYS A 115 -12.36 -13.48 6.77
CA CYS A 115 -12.88 -12.79 7.94
C CYS A 115 -13.39 -11.36 7.62
N PRO A 116 -14.46 -11.22 6.81
CA PRO A 116 -14.93 -9.91 6.35
C PRO A 116 -15.39 -9.00 7.50
N ASP A 117 -15.93 -9.60 8.56
CA ASP A 117 -16.40 -8.93 9.77
C ASP A 117 -15.27 -8.24 10.55
N LEU A 118 -14.01 -8.65 10.35
CA LEU A 118 -12.86 -8.12 11.10
C LEU A 118 -12.69 -6.62 10.84
N MET A 119 -12.66 -6.25 9.55
CA MET A 119 -12.51 -4.85 9.16
C MET A 119 -13.78 -4.06 9.46
N GLU A 120 -14.97 -4.67 9.34
CA GLU A 120 -16.23 -4.00 9.71
C GLU A 120 -16.25 -3.60 11.19
N ILE A 121 -15.91 -4.53 12.09
CA ILE A 121 -15.82 -4.25 13.54
C ILE A 121 -14.72 -3.23 13.82
N ALA A 122 -13.56 -3.32 13.15
CA ALA A 122 -12.47 -2.37 13.30
C ALA A 122 -12.86 -0.95 12.85
N LEU A 123 -13.64 -0.81 11.77
CA LEU A 123 -14.20 0.46 11.31
C LEU A 123 -15.18 1.05 12.34
N ILE A 124 -16.08 0.23 12.90
CA ILE A 124 -17.04 0.65 13.94
C ILE A 124 -16.31 1.13 15.20
N LYS A 125 -15.30 0.37 15.65
CA LYS A 125 -14.49 0.70 16.83
C LYS A 125 -13.44 1.80 16.56
N LYS A 126 -13.27 2.20 15.29
CA LYS A 126 -12.23 3.12 14.82
C LYS A 126 -10.81 2.68 15.23
N ASP A 127 -10.53 1.38 15.22
CA ASP A 127 -9.21 0.86 15.57
C ASP A 127 -8.25 0.99 14.39
N VAL A 128 -7.58 2.13 14.37
CA VAL A 128 -6.68 2.55 13.30
C VAL A 128 -5.52 1.59 13.07
N GLN A 129 -4.95 1.03 14.14
CA GLN A 129 -3.82 0.10 14.05
C GLN A 129 -4.24 -1.19 13.35
N LEU A 130 -5.41 -1.73 13.75
CA LEU A 130 -5.91 -2.97 13.16
C LEU A 130 -6.25 -2.77 11.68
N LEU A 131 -6.87 -1.63 11.34
CA LEU A 131 -7.16 -1.27 9.96
C LEU A 131 -5.89 -1.13 9.12
N GLN A 132 -4.85 -0.49 9.65
CA GLN A 132 -3.56 -0.37 8.96
C GLN A 132 -2.94 -1.75 8.68
N LEU A 133 -2.93 -2.64 9.68
CA LEU A 133 -2.39 -4.00 9.52
C LEU A 133 -3.19 -4.80 8.50
N CYS A 134 -4.52 -4.70 8.50
CA CYS A 134 -5.37 -5.36 7.50
C CYS A 134 -5.04 -4.85 6.09
N LEU A 135 -4.96 -3.53 5.89
CA LEU A 135 -4.63 -2.92 4.59
C LEU A 135 -3.27 -3.34 4.05
N GLN A 136 -2.30 -3.59 4.93
CA GLN A 136 -0.95 -4.03 4.54
C GLN A 136 -0.88 -5.52 4.20
N GLN A 137 -1.73 -6.35 4.81
CA GLN A 137 -1.57 -7.80 4.77
C GLN A 137 -2.64 -8.52 3.95
N PHE A 138 -3.85 -7.97 3.85
CA PHE A 138 -4.94 -8.63 3.15
C PHE A 138 -4.88 -8.32 1.66
N PRO A 139 -4.82 -9.34 0.79
CA PRO A 139 -4.65 -9.16 -0.65
C PRO A 139 -5.95 -8.78 -1.38
N ASP A 140 -7.11 -8.97 -0.75
CA ASP A 140 -8.44 -9.04 -1.37
C ASP A 140 -9.47 -8.10 -0.72
N ILE A 141 -9.02 -6.93 -0.25
CA ILE A 141 -9.90 -5.93 0.39
C ILE A 141 -10.77 -5.24 -0.67
N PRO A 142 -12.11 -5.21 -0.51
CA PRO A 142 -12.99 -4.47 -1.40
C PRO A 142 -12.76 -2.95 -1.34
N GLU A 143 -12.91 -2.28 -2.48
CA GLU A 143 -12.70 -0.84 -2.61
C GLU A 143 -13.63 -0.02 -1.71
N SER A 144 -14.84 -0.52 -1.44
CA SER A 144 -15.79 0.09 -0.50
C SER A 144 -15.22 0.20 0.92
N VAL A 145 -14.52 -0.85 1.37
CA VAL A 145 -13.87 -0.93 2.69
C VAL A 145 -12.63 -0.05 2.71
N THR A 146 -11.81 -0.08 1.64
CA THR A 146 -10.65 0.81 1.49
C THR A 146 -11.06 2.28 1.56
N CYS A 147 -12.15 2.68 0.87
CA CYS A 147 -12.70 4.03 0.97
C CYS A 147 -13.24 4.35 2.37
N ALA A 148 -13.85 3.40 3.07
CA ALA A 148 -14.29 3.60 4.44
C ALA A 148 -13.09 3.86 5.39
N CYS A 149 -12.00 3.10 5.24
CA CYS A 149 -10.75 3.33 5.95
C CYS A 149 -10.20 4.73 5.65
N LEU A 150 -10.14 5.13 4.37
CA LEU A 150 -9.67 6.46 3.96
C LEU A 150 -10.48 7.58 4.62
N LYS A 151 -11.81 7.46 4.65
CA LYS A 151 -12.68 8.44 5.32
C LYS A 151 -12.37 8.55 6.80
N ILE A 152 -12.21 7.42 7.50
CA ILE A 152 -11.87 7.41 8.93
C ILE A 152 -10.50 8.06 9.15
N PHE A 153 -9.47 7.68 8.41
CA PHE A 153 -8.12 8.23 8.56
C PHE A 153 -8.03 9.73 8.32
N LEU A 154 -8.84 10.26 7.38
CA LEU A 154 -8.94 11.69 7.11
C LEU A 154 -9.79 12.45 8.14
N SER A 155 -10.73 11.77 8.82
CA SER A 155 -11.64 12.37 9.81
C SER A 155 -11.08 12.40 11.23
N ILE A 156 -10.12 11.54 11.57
CA ILE A 156 -9.54 11.45 12.92
C ILE A 156 -8.72 12.72 13.20
N GLY A 157 -8.92 13.31 14.39
CA GLY A 157 -8.16 14.47 14.86
C GLY A 157 -6.71 14.12 15.21
N ASP A 158 -5.81 15.11 15.11
CA ASP A 158 -4.37 14.90 15.34
C ASP A 158 -4.07 14.43 16.77
N ASP A 159 -4.82 14.91 17.77
CA ASP A 159 -4.63 14.56 19.18
C ASP A 159 -4.84 13.05 19.44
N SER A 160 -5.89 12.48 18.86
CA SER A 160 -6.20 11.05 18.99
C SER A 160 -5.19 10.14 18.29
N LEU A 161 -4.47 10.63 17.28
CA LEU A 161 -3.44 9.83 16.60
C LEU A 161 -2.16 9.70 17.44
N GLN A 162 -1.85 10.69 18.30
CA GLN A 162 -0.64 10.64 19.12
C GLN A 162 -0.62 9.43 20.07
N GLU A 163 -1.78 9.01 20.57
CA GLU A 163 -1.91 7.88 21.49
C GLU A 163 -1.94 6.51 20.79
N THR A 164 -2.24 6.47 19.49
CA THR A 164 -2.34 5.21 18.72
C THR A 164 -0.99 4.66 18.30
N ASP A 165 -0.78 3.35 18.46
CA ASP A 165 0.37 2.62 17.94
C ASP A 165 0.19 2.36 16.44
N VAL A 166 0.87 3.14 15.61
CA VAL A 166 0.76 3.13 14.14
C VAL A 166 2.16 2.88 13.58
N SER A 167 2.29 1.91 12.69
CA SER A 167 3.57 1.63 12.04
C SER A 167 3.95 2.81 11.14
N MET A 168 5.12 3.41 11.36
CA MET A 168 5.62 4.56 10.59
C MET A 168 6.62 4.17 9.49
N GLU A 169 6.78 2.87 9.19
CA GLU A 169 7.79 2.36 8.25
C GLU A 169 7.68 2.94 6.83
N SER A 170 6.48 3.38 6.44
CA SER A 170 6.19 3.99 5.15
C SER A 170 6.30 5.52 5.14
N VAL A 171 6.66 6.15 6.26
CA VAL A 171 6.72 7.61 6.41
C VAL A 171 8.15 8.10 6.25
N PHE A 172 8.29 9.23 5.56
CA PHE A 172 9.54 9.96 5.45
C PHE A 172 9.86 10.65 6.78
N ASP A 173 10.89 10.20 7.47
CA ASP A 173 11.41 10.87 8.67
C ASP A 173 12.37 12.00 8.29
N TYR A 174 12.02 13.24 8.64
CA TYR A 174 12.86 14.41 8.43
C TYR A 174 14.09 14.45 9.37
N SER A 175 14.23 13.47 10.28
CA SER A 175 15.14 13.55 11.42
C SER A 175 16.60 13.15 11.15
N ASN A 176 16.97 12.69 9.95
CA ASN A 176 18.37 12.36 9.62
C ASN A 176 18.75 12.73 8.19
N SER A 177 18.95 14.02 7.92
CA SER A 177 19.86 14.48 6.87
C SER A 177 20.39 15.88 7.16
N VAL A 178 20.99 16.05 8.34
CA VAL A 178 22.13 16.99 8.46
C VAL A 178 23.37 16.21 8.02
N HIS A 179 23.46 15.91 6.72
CA HIS A 179 24.77 15.71 6.10
C HIS A 179 25.15 17.03 5.45
N ASP A 180 25.91 17.78 6.24
CA ASP A 180 26.65 18.97 5.87
C ASP A 180 27.72 18.57 4.84
N GLU A 181 27.32 18.29 3.60
CA GLU A 181 28.23 18.32 2.45
C GLU A 181 28.23 19.74 1.89
N LYS A 182 29.15 20.54 2.43
CA LYS A 182 29.69 21.70 1.74
C LYS A 182 30.27 21.23 0.40
N MET A 183 29.49 21.32 -0.67
CA MET A 183 30.05 21.32 -2.02
C MET A 183 30.10 22.77 -2.47
N GLU A 184 31.33 23.26 -2.61
CA GLU A 184 31.68 24.63 -2.98
C GLU A 184 30.95 25.05 -4.26
N GLU A 185 30.38 26.26 -4.23
CA GLU A 185 30.03 27.01 -5.42
C GLU A 185 31.24 27.11 -6.35
N GLN A 186 31.21 26.41 -7.47
CA GLN A 186 31.87 26.87 -8.69
C GLN A 186 30.81 27.03 -9.77
N THR A 187 30.35 28.28 -9.88
CA THR A 187 29.62 28.83 -11.00
C THR A 187 30.49 28.78 -12.27
N GLU A 188 30.24 27.80 -13.15
CA GLU A 188 30.48 27.98 -14.59
C GLU A 188 29.20 27.61 -15.34
N ILE A 189 28.41 28.65 -15.60
CA ILE A 189 27.24 28.57 -16.48
C ILE A 189 27.76 28.46 -17.92
N LEU A 190 27.89 27.23 -18.42
CA LEU A 190 27.96 26.99 -19.86
C LEU A 190 26.54 27.10 -20.43
N GLN A 191 26.23 28.28 -20.97
CA GLN A 191 25.01 28.54 -21.73
C GLN A 191 24.96 27.63 -22.97
N ASN A 192 24.13 26.59 -22.94
CA ASN A 192 23.60 25.99 -24.17
C ASN A 192 22.54 26.94 -24.72
N GLY A 193 22.75 27.41 -25.96
CA GLY A 193 21.92 28.38 -26.65
C GLY A 193 20.54 27.86 -27.04
N PHE A 194 19.66 27.70 -26.05
CA PHE A 194 18.22 27.53 -26.23
C PHE A 194 17.50 28.58 -25.39
N SER A 195 16.88 29.56 -26.07
CA SER A 195 15.88 30.44 -25.48
C SER A 195 14.52 29.96 -25.97
N PRO A 196 13.62 29.46 -25.11
CA PRO A 196 12.26 29.20 -25.54
C PRO A 196 11.53 30.53 -25.69
N GLU A 197 10.93 30.77 -26.85
CA GLU A 197 10.09 31.95 -27.08
C GLU A 197 8.89 31.91 -26.13
N GLU A 198 8.76 32.97 -25.33
CA GLU A 198 7.64 33.15 -24.41
C GLU A 198 6.35 33.41 -25.20
N ASP A 199 5.51 32.38 -25.31
CA ASP A 199 4.14 32.53 -25.79
C ASP A 199 3.33 33.40 -24.82
N LYS A 200 3.04 34.62 -25.28
CA LYS A 200 2.22 35.63 -24.59
C LYS A 200 0.77 35.15 -24.46
N CYS A 201 0.42 34.57 -23.33
CA CYS A 201 -0.96 34.57 -22.86
C CYS A 201 -1.12 35.66 -21.78
N SER A 202 -1.24 36.91 -22.23
CA SER A 202 -1.51 38.06 -21.38
C SER A 202 -2.99 38.08 -20.97
N ASN A 203 -3.36 37.48 -19.83
CA ASN A 203 -4.37 38.06 -18.92
C ASN A 203 -4.56 37.31 -17.57
N CYS A 204 -3.51 37.05 -16.77
CA CYS A 204 -3.72 36.59 -15.37
C CYS A 204 -2.72 37.14 -14.35
N ASP A 205 -1.92 38.15 -14.68
CA ASP A 205 -0.81 38.60 -13.81
C ASP A 205 -1.08 39.92 -13.07
N GLN A 206 -2.30 40.46 -13.10
CA GLN A 206 -2.56 41.81 -12.58
C GLN A 206 -2.96 41.93 -11.09
N GLU A 207 -3.04 40.85 -10.31
CA GLU A 207 -3.38 40.95 -8.88
C GLU A 207 -2.27 40.50 -7.89
N LEU A 208 -1.03 40.32 -8.34
CA LEU A 208 0.07 39.86 -7.46
C LEU A 208 1.24 40.86 -7.34
N ASN A 209 0.95 42.15 -7.20
CA ASN A 209 1.96 43.14 -6.84
C ASN A 209 1.69 43.77 -5.46
N LYS A 210 1.98 43.00 -4.40
CA LYS A 210 2.45 43.51 -3.11
C LYS A 210 3.69 42.71 -2.68
N LYS A 211 4.66 43.44 -2.13
CA LYS A 211 6.09 43.09 -1.94
C LYS A 211 6.36 41.73 -1.24
N PRO A 212 7.53 41.11 -1.52
CA PRO A 212 7.89 39.79 -1.04
C PRO A 212 8.54 39.86 0.35
N GLN A 213 7.80 39.55 1.40
CA GLN A 213 8.35 39.06 2.66
C GLN A 213 7.41 37.99 3.21
N ASP A 214 8.00 36.82 3.51
CA ASP A 214 7.45 35.64 4.22
C ASP A 214 6.81 34.43 3.48
N GLU A 215 6.74 34.39 2.14
CA GLU A 215 5.97 33.30 1.48
C GLU A 215 6.77 32.07 0.97
N THR A 216 8.09 31.99 1.14
CA THR A 216 8.88 30.84 0.65
C THR A 216 8.97 29.65 1.64
N LYS A 217 8.31 29.72 2.81
CA LYS A 217 8.37 28.67 3.86
C LYS A 217 7.16 27.74 3.91
N GLU A 218 6.10 27.98 3.15
CA GLU A 218 4.88 27.16 3.21
C GLU A 218 4.95 25.85 2.39
N SER A 219 6.01 25.62 1.60
CA SER A 219 6.10 24.46 0.70
C SER A 219 6.92 23.28 1.23
N THR A 220 7.52 23.37 2.43
CA THR A 220 8.46 22.34 2.93
C THR A 220 7.89 21.46 4.04
N SER A 221 6.80 21.84 4.70
CA SER A 221 6.19 21.04 5.76
C SER A 221 5.13 20.07 5.21
N CYS A 222 5.12 18.85 5.74
CA CYS A 222 4.09 17.87 5.41
C CYS A 222 2.72 18.40 5.85
N PRO A 223 1.68 18.36 4.99
CA PRO A 223 0.34 18.87 5.32
C PRO A 223 -0.41 18.00 6.34
N VAL A 224 0.15 16.83 6.71
CA VAL A 224 -0.44 15.89 7.66
C VAL A 224 0.61 15.41 8.66
N VAL A 225 0.18 15.07 9.87
CA VAL A 225 1.03 14.47 10.92
C VAL A 225 1.60 13.13 10.44
N PRO A 226 2.84 12.75 10.81
CA PRO A 226 3.50 11.50 10.38
C PRO A 226 2.64 10.24 10.53
N LYS A 227 1.92 10.09 11.66
CA LYS A 227 1.02 8.94 11.84
C LYS A 227 -0.13 8.90 10.83
N ARG A 228 -0.72 10.06 10.50
CA ARG A 228 -1.74 10.13 9.42
C ARG A 228 -1.10 9.80 8.07
N ALA A 229 0.10 10.30 7.80
CA ALA A 229 0.84 9.97 6.58
C ALA A 229 1.03 8.46 6.43
N ALA A 230 1.36 7.74 7.50
CA ALA A 230 1.51 6.28 7.48
C ALA A 230 0.22 5.56 7.05
N LEU A 231 -0.92 6.00 7.59
CA LEU A 231 -2.23 5.43 7.29
C LEU A 231 -2.66 5.70 5.85
N LEU A 232 -2.43 6.92 5.37
CA LEU A 232 -2.70 7.29 3.99
C LEU A 232 -1.81 6.50 3.03
N ASN A 233 -0.54 6.27 3.38
CA ASN A 233 0.36 5.43 2.57
C ASN A 233 -0.10 3.97 2.52
N ALA A 234 -0.69 3.44 3.59
CA ALA A 234 -1.30 2.10 3.56
C ALA A 234 -2.47 2.02 2.55
N ILE A 235 -3.25 3.08 2.41
CA ILE A 235 -4.29 3.18 1.37
C ILE A 235 -3.68 3.21 -0.03
N LEU A 236 -2.60 3.97 -0.24
CA LEU A 236 -1.92 4.06 -1.54
C LEU A 236 -1.32 2.73 -1.99
N HIS A 237 -0.94 1.87 -1.05
CA HIS A 237 -0.44 0.52 -1.31
C HIS A 237 -1.53 -0.52 -1.55
N SER A 238 -2.79 -0.21 -1.21
CA SER A 238 -3.90 -1.14 -1.40
C SER A 238 -4.16 -1.38 -2.88
N ALA A 239 -4.37 -2.64 -3.26
CA ALA A 239 -4.82 -2.99 -4.61
C ALA A 239 -6.25 -2.43 -4.84
N TYR A 240 -6.51 -1.96 -6.05
CA TYR A 240 -7.82 -1.43 -6.40
C TYR A 240 -8.11 -1.64 -7.89
N SER A 241 -9.41 -1.66 -8.21
CA SER A 241 -9.92 -1.45 -9.56
C SER A 241 -10.58 -0.08 -9.65
N GLU A 242 -10.15 0.73 -10.62
CA GLU A 242 -10.71 2.06 -10.87
C GLU A 242 -12.24 2.05 -11.00
N THR A 243 -12.79 1.05 -11.71
CA THR A 243 -14.24 0.93 -11.94
C THR A 243 -15.05 0.76 -10.66
N PHE A 244 -14.49 0.08 -9.65
CA PHE A 244 -15.14 -0.17 -8.36
C PHE A 244 -14.80 0.91 -7.33
N LEU A 245 -13.63 1.55 -7.42
CA LEU A 245 -13.19 2.59 -6.50
C LEU A 245 -13.89 3.94 -6.72
N LEU A 246 -14.03 4.36 -7.99
CA LEU A 246 -14.56 5.69 -8.34
C LEU A 246 -15.93 6.02 -7.73
N PRO A 247 -16.93 5.12 -7.70
CA PRO A 247 -18.21 5.39 -7.07
C PRO A 247 -18.07 5.74 -5.57
N HIS A 248 -17.19 5.04 -4.85
CA HIS A 248 -17.01 5.22 -3.41
C HIS A 248 -16.19 6.47 -3.05
N LEU A 249 -15.33 6.93 -3.95
CA LEU A 249 -14.57 8.17 -3.79
C LEU A 249 -15.44 9.44 -3.85
N LYS A 250 -16.60 9.37 -4.52
CA LYS A 250 -17.57 10.48 -4.61
C LYS A 250 -18.24 10.80 -3.27
N ASP A 251 -18.30 9.80 -2.39
CA ASP A 251 -18.94 9.92 -1.08
C ASP A 251 -18.01 10.51 -0.01
N ILE A 252 -16.79 10.93 -0.37
CA ILE A 252 -15.82 11.52 0.55
C ILE A 252 -16.07 13.03 0.64
N PRO A 253 -16.15 13.62 1.85
CA PRO A 253 -16.32 15.06 2.00
C PRO A 253 -15.22 15.88 1.32
N ALA A 254 -15.62 17.01 0.72
CA ALA A 254 -14.76 17.88 -0.08
C ALA A 254 -13.49 18.38 0.67
N GLN A 255 -13.63 18.63 1.98
CA GLN A 255 -12.52 19.03 2.84
C GLN A 255 -11.45 17.93 2.95
N HIS A 256 -11.89 16.68 3.10
CA HIS A 256 -11.02 15.51 3.17
C HIS A 256 -10.36 15.23 1.81
N ILE A 257 -11.10 15.36 0.71
CA ILE A 257 -10.54 15.28 -0.65
C ILE A 257 -9.43 16.32 -0.85
N THR A 258 -9.66 17.57 -0.44
CA THR A 258 -8.68 18.64 -0.61
C THR A 258 -7.44 18.41 0.26
N LEU A 259 -7.60 17.94 1.50
CA LEU A 259 -6.48 17.57 2.36
C LEU A 259 -5.67 16.42 1.75
N PHE A 260 -6.34 15.41 1.23
CA PHE A 260 -5.68 14.25 0.64
C PHE A 260 -4.95 14.64 -0.66
N LEU A 261 -5.56 15.43 -1.53
CA LEU A 261 -4.90 15.97 -2.73
C LEU A 261 -3.67 16.83 -2.38
N LYS A 262 -3.73 17.67 -1.34
CA LYS A 262 -2.57 18.43 -0.86
C LYS A 262 -1.44 17.50 -0.40
N TYR A 263 -1.79 16.42 0.31
CA TYR A 263 -0.82 15.41 0.74
C TYR A 263 -0.19 14.67 -0.44
N LEU A 264 -0.97 14.24 -1.42
CA LEU A 264 -0.44 13.58 -2.63
C LEU A 264 0.45 14.52 -3.45
N TYR A 265 0.08 15.78 -3.58
CA TYR A 265 0.91 16.78 -4.23
C TYR A 265 2.24 17.00 -3.48
N PHE A 266 2.21 17.03 -2.14
CA PHE A 266 3.43 17.07 -1.33
C PHE A 266 4.32 15.85 -1.58
N LEU A 267 3.76 14.63 -1.60
CA LEU A 267 4.51 13.41 -1.90
C LEU A 267 5.10 13.44 -3.30
N TYR A 268 4.33 13.90 -4.29
CA TYR A 268 4.80 14.05 -5.67
C TYR A 268 6.03 14.98 -5.73
N LEU A 269 5.96 16.16 -5.09
CA LEU A 269 7.07 17.11 -5.10
C LEU A 269 8.32 16.47 -4.49
N LYS A 270 8.17 15.76 -3.37
CA LYS A 270 9.27 15.05 -2.70
C LYS A 270 9.83 13.89 -3.51
N CYS A 271 9.01 13.19 -4.29
CA CYS A 271 9.53 12.20 -5.24
C CYS A 271 10.36 12.88 -6.33
N SER A 272 9.87 14.01 -6.86
CA SER A 272 10.47 14.70 -8.01
C SER A 272 11.76 15.46 -7.70
N GLU A 273 11.99 15.82 -6.43
CA GLU A 273 13.23 16.43 -5.96
C GLU A 273 14.41 15.44 -5.99
N ASN A 274 14.15 14.14 -5.86
CA ASN A 274 15.18 13.11 -5.82
C ASN A 274 15.52 12.62 -7.23
N ALA A 275 16.81 12.52 -7.56
CA ALA A 275 17.28 12.02 -8.87
C ALA A 275 16.79 10.58 -9.17
N THR A 276 16.56 9.77 -8.14
CA THR A 276 16.04 8.40 -8.26
C THR A 276 14.52 8.35 -8.42
N MET A 277 13.81 9.47 -8.30
CA MET A 277 12.33 9.55 -8.34
C MET A 277 11.64 8.64 -7.30
N THR A 278 12.34 8.35 -6.20
CA THR A 278 11.85 7.53 -5.09
C THR A 278 11.86 8.33 -3.80
N LEU A 279 10.84 8.15 -2.96
CA LEU A 279 10.88 8.60 -1.57
C LEU A 279 11.77 7.65 -0.77
N PRO A 280 12.43 8.11 0.31
CA PRO A 280 13.13 7.23 1.21
C PRO A 280 12.20 6.76 2.35
N GLY A 281 12.47 5.55 2.83
CA GLY A 281 11.61 4.78 3.73
C GLY A 281 11.73 3.28 3.40
N ILE A 282 11.15 2.42 4.24
CA ILE A 282 11.23 0.96 4.03
C ILE A 282 10.29 0.55 2.89
N HIS A 283 9.09 1.13 2.84
CA HIS A 283 8.07 0.89 1.80
C HIS A 283 7.28 2.17 1.45
N PRO A 284 7.89 3.16 0.79
CA PRO A 284 7.17 4.37 0.42
C PRO A 284 6.30 4.18 -0.83
N PRO A 285 5.22 4.96 -1.01
CA PRO A 285 4.45 4.96 -2.24
C PRO A 285 5.31 5.33 -3.46
N THR A 286 5.07 4.67 -4.58
CA THR A 286 5.73 4.97 -5.86
C THR A 286 5.12 6.21 -6.52
N LEU A 287 5.89 6.87 -7.39
CA LEU A 287 5.41 8.01 -8.18
C LEU A 287 4.15 7.67 -8.98
N ASN A 288 4.08 6.47 -9.57
CA ASN A 288 2.93 6.01 -10.33
C ASN A 288 1.69 5.89 -9.45
N GLN A 289 1.79 5.24 -8.29
CA GLN A 289 0.68 5.15 -7.33
C GLN A 289 0.18 6.56 -6.94
N ILE A 290 1.10 7.49 -6.66
CA ILE A 290 0.73 8.87 -6.30
C ILE A 290 -0.03 9.54 -7.45
N MET A 291 0.48 9.43 -8.68
CA MET A 291 -0.15 10.03 -9.87
C MET A 291 -1.51 9.41 -10.17
N ASP A 292 -1.63 8.09 -10.11
CA ASP A 292 -2.89 7.38 -10.34
C ASP A 292 -3.95 7.83 -9.33
N TRP A 293 -3.60 7.92 -8.04
CA TRP A 293 -4.51 8.41 -7.02
C TRP A 293 -4.87 9.89 -7.19
N ILE A 294 -3.97 10.75 -7.67
CA ILE A 294 -4.30 12.14 -8.04
C ILE A 294 -5.35 12.15 -9.16
N CYS A 295 -5.14 11.37 -10.22
CA CYS A 295 -6.09 11.25 -11.34
C CYS A 295 -7.46 10.76 -10.85
N LEU A 296 -7.50 9.66 -10.10
CA LEU A 296 -8.75 9.07 -9.58
C LEU A 296 -9.56 10.05 -8.72
N LEU A 297 -8.88 10.81 -7.85
CA LEU A 297 -9.55 11.79 -7.00
C LEU A 297 -10.12 12.95 -7.82
N LEU A 298 -9.37 13.41 -8.84
CA LEU A 298 -9.83 14.45 -9.75
C LEU A 298 -11.01 13.95 -10.59
N ASP A 299 -10.94 12.74 -11.14
CA ASP A 299 -12.02 12.16 -11.96
C ASP A 299 -13.30 11.94 -11.16
N ALA A 300 -13.19 11.47 -9.91
CA ALA A 300 -14.34 11.28 -9.04
C ALA A 300 -14.97 12.61 -8.59
N ASN A 301 -14.15 13.63 -8.27
CA ASN A 301 -14.60 14.81 -7.53
C ASN A 301 -14.36 16.16 -8.27
N PHE A 302 -14.11 16.14 -9.59
CA PHE A 302 -13.72 17.33 -10.36
C PHE A 302 -14.60 18.55 -10.09
N THR A 303 -15.92 18.40 -10.22
CA THR A 303 -16.87 19.51 -10.03
C THR A 303 -16.77 20.12 -8.64
N VAL A 304 -16.59 19.29 -7.60
CA VAL A 304 -16.48 19.75 -6.22
C VAL A 304 -15.15 20.48 -6.02
N VAL A 305 -14.05 19.91 -6.50
CA VAL A 305 -12.70 20.46 -6.37
C VAL A 305 -12.56 21.81 -7.10
N VAL A 306 -13.14 21.95 -8.29
CA VAL A 306 -13.08 23.21 -9.08
C VAL A 306 -13.88 24.35 -8.41
N MET A 307 -14.98 24.03 -7.74
CA MET A 307 -15.81 25.01 -7.06
C MET A 307 -15.19 25.50 -5.75
N MET A 308 -14.22 24.76 -5.19
CA MET A 308 -13.52 25.13 -3.95
C MET A 308 -12.37 26.10 -4.20
N PRO A 309 -12.36 27.30 -3.58
CA PRO A 309 -11.29 28.26 -3.75
C PRO A 309 -9.93 27.74 -3.24
N GLU A 310 -9.93 26.92 -2.18
CA GLU A 310 -8.70 26.36 -1.60
C GLU A 310 -7.99 25.38 -2.54
N ALA A 311 -8.75 24.73 -3.42
CA ALA A 311 -8.23 23.79 -4.39
C ALA A 311 -7.76 24.46 -5.69
N LYS A 312 -8.22 25.68 -6.00
CA LYS A 312 -7.81 26.40 -7.22
C LYS A 312 -6.29 26.58 -7.32
N ARG A 313 -5.64 26.98 -6.22
CA ARG A 313 -4.17 27.13 -6.17
C ARG A 313 -3.47 25.79 -6.45
N LEU A 314 -3.98 24.71 -5.85
CA LEU A 314 -3.44 23.36 -6.05
C LEU A 314 -3.59 22.88 -7.51
N LEU A 315 -4.77 23.10 -8.12
CA LEU A 315 -5.03 22.76 -9.52
C LEU A 315 -4.14 23.55 -10.48
N ILE A 316 -3.91 24.84 -10.22
CA ILE A 316 -2.98 25.66 -11.02
C ILE A 316 -1.57 25.11 -10.94
N ASN A 317 -1.12 24.71 -9.73
CA ASN A 317 0.21 24.12 -9.54
C ASN A 317 0.34 22.77 -10.27
N LEU A 318 -0.65 21.89 -10.15
CA LEU A 318 -0.71 20.62 -10.89
C LEU A 318 -0.69 20.86 -12.40
N TYR A 319 -1.47 21.82 -12.90
CA TYR A 319 -1.49 22.18 -14.32
C TYR A 319 -0.12 22.68 -14.82
N LYS A 320 0.52 23.60 -14.08
CA LYS A 320 1.86 24.10 -14.41
C LYS A 320 2.88 22.97 -14.49
N LEU A 321 2.78 22.01 -13.57
CA LEU A 321 3.64 20.84 -13.48
C LEU A 321 3.41 19.86 -14.64
N VAL A 322 2.16 19.57 -14.99
CA VAL A 322 1.85 18.75 -16.17
C VAL A 322 2.36 19.44 -17.44
N LYS A 323 2.20 20.76 -17.55
CA LYS A 323 2.73 21.53 -18.67
C LYS A 323 4.26 21.47 -18.76
N SER A 324 4.98 21.59 -17.64
CA SER A 324 6.44 21.47 -17.63
C SER A 324 6.90 20.05 -17.96
N GLN A 325 6.24 19.01 -17.43
CA GLN A 325 6.51 17.62 -17.79
C GLN A 325 6.34 17.37 -19.29
N ILE A 326 5.22 17.80 -19.89
CA ILE A 326 4.97 17.65 -21.33
C ILE A 326 6.08 18.33 -22.15
N SER A 327 6.50 19.53 -21.74
CA SER A 327 7.60 20.24 -22.39
C SER A 327 8.90 19.42 -22.34
N VAL A 328 9.29 18.92 -21.16
CA VAL A 328 10.48 18.09 -20.99
C VAL A 328 10.41 16.82 -21.83
N TYR A 329 9.28 16.10 -21.82
CA TYR A 329 9.11 14.91 -22.65
C TYR A 329 9.19 15.22 -24.15
N SER A 330 8.68 16.38 -24.58
CA SER A 330 8.79 16.80 -25.97
C SER A 330 10.24 17.07 -26.39
N GLU A 331 11.05 17.68 -25.51
CA GLU A 331 12.48 17.90 -25.75
C GLU A 331 13.26 16.58 -25.71
N LEU A 332 12.98 15.69 -24.77
CA LEU A 332 13.58 14.35 -24.72
C LEU A 332 13.27 13.55 -25.98
N ASN A 333 12.05 13.63 -26.51
CA ASN A 333 11.68 12.97 -27.74
C ASN A 333 12.46 13.53 -28.95
N LYS A 334 12.72 14.84 -29.01
CA LYS A 334 13.60 15.43 -30.05
C LYS A 334 15.03 14.89 -29.95
N ILE A 335 15.54 14.73 -28.73
CA ILE A 335 16.88 14.17 -28.48
C ILE A 335 16.91 12.69 -28.89
N GLU A 336 15.89 11.90 -28.57
CA GLU A 336 15.80 10.49 -28.96
C GLU A 336 15.82 10.31 -30.49
N VAL A 337 15.03 11.13 -31.20
CA VAL A 337 15.01 11.14 -32.67
C VAL A 337 16.40 11.48 -33.23
N SER A 338 17.04 12.53 -32.71
CA SER A 338 18.39 12.93 -33.12
C SER A 338 19.43 11.84 -32.84
N PHE A 339 19.33 11.18 -31.70
CA PHE A 339 20.21 10.07 -31.32
C PHE A 339 20.05 8.87 -32.26
N ARG A 340 18.81 8.53 -32.62
CA ARG A 340 18.52 7.46 -33.59
C ARG A 340 19.12 7.77 -34.96
N GLU A 341 19.05 9.02 -35.41
CA GLU A 341 19.68 9.46 -36.67
C GLU A 341 21.21 9.37 -36.61
N LEU A 342 21.83 9.82 -35.51
CA LEU A 342 23.27 9.68 -35.31
C LEU A 342 23.71 8.21 -35.28
N GLN A 343 22.93 7.33 -34.65
CA GLN A 343 23.20 5.90 -34.64
C GLN A 343 23.16 5.31 -36.06
N LYS A 344 22.19 5.73 -36.88
CA LYS A 344 22.09 5.33 -38.29
C LYS A 344 23.29 5.81 -39.11
N LEU A 345 23.67 7.09 -38.97
CA LEU A 345 24.85 7.65 -39.64
C LEU A 345 26.15 6.95 -39.22
N ASN A 346 26.27 6.56 -37.95
CA ASN A 346 27.42 5.81 -37.46
C ASN A 346 27.48 4.39 -38.05
N GLN A 347 26.34 3.71 -38.20
CA GLN A 347 26.27 2.43 -38.90
C GLN A 347 26.64 2.56 -40.39
N GLU A 348 26.16 3.61 -41.07
CA GLU A 348 26.54 3.90 -42.46
C GLU A 348 28.03 4.25 -42.61
N LYS A 349 28.62 4.94 -41.62
CA LYS A 349 30.06 5.25 -41.59
C LYS A 349 30.90 3.98 -41.38
N ASN A 350 30.48 3.06 -40.50
CA ASN A 350 31.13 1.76 -40.33
C ASN A 350 30.99 0.86 -41.57
N ASN A 351 30.04 1.17 -42.46
CA ASN A 351 29.87 0.51 -43.76
C ASN A 351 30.62 1.22 -44.91
N ARG A 352 31.29 2.36 -44.67
CA ARG A 352 32.18 2.95 -45.69
C ARG A 352 33.42 2.06 -45.82
N GLY A 353 33.65 1.57 -47.04
CA GLY A 353 34.77 0.70 -47.34
C GLY A 353 36.13 1.30 -46.94
N LEU A 354 37.11 0.42 -46.71
CA LEU A 354 38.48 0.68 -46.21
C LEU A 354 39.33 1.65 -47.08
N TYR A 355 38.74 2.31 -48.07
CA TYR A 355 39.44 3.13 -49.04
C TYR A 355 38.57 4.33 -49.45
N SER A 356 39.10 5.54 -49.25
CA SER A 356 38.58 6.79 -49.80
C SER A 356 39.70 7.48 -50.60
N ILE A 357 39.34 8.07 -51.75
CA ILE A 357 40.22 8.98 -52.51
C ILE A 357 39.70 10.40 -52.24
N GLU A 358 40.55 11.25 -51.67
CA GLU A 358 40.25 12.66 -51.42
C GLU A 358 41.18 13.52 -52.28
N VAL A 359 40.61 14.56 -52.91
CA VAL A 359 41.35 15.49 -53.76
C VAL A 359 41.72 16.71 -52.93
N LEU A 360 43.02 16.95 -52.77
CA LEU A 360 43.55 18.14 -52.10
C LEU A 360 43.97 19.17 -53.15
N GLU A 361 43.37 20.36 -53.10
CA GLU A 361 43.86 21.52 -53.84
C GLU A 361 45.03 22.14 -53.08
N LEU A 362 46.21 22.13 -53.70
CA LEU A 362 47.41 22.79 -53.21
C LEU A 362 47.47 24.19 -53.83
N PHE A 363 47.41 25.22 -52.98
CA PHE A 363 47.59 26.63 -53.36
C PHE A 363 49.05 26.98 -53.59
#